data_AF-A0A2D4K4I9-F1
#
_entry.id   AF-A0A2D4K4I9-F1
#
_cell.length_a   1.000
_cell.length_b   1.000
_cell.length_c   1.000
_cell.angle_alpha   90.00
_cell.angle_beta   90.00
_cell.angle_gamma   90.00
#
_symmetry.space_group_name_H-M   'P 1'
#
loop_
_entity.id
_entity.type
_entity.pdbx_description
1 polymer ?
#
loop_
_entity_poly.entity_id
_entity_poly.type
_entity_poly.pdbx_seq_one_letter_code
_entity_poly.pdbx_strand_id
1 'polypeptide(L)'
;RKLYNWLKVAPYRPDQQVEEDEDLMDENQGKGIRVLGIAFSSARNHPVFCALLNGEGEVTDFLRLPHFTKRRNAWREEEREKKAQDIETLKKFLLSKKPHVVTVGGENRDAQMLVEDVKRIVHELEQGQQLSSIGVELVDNELAMLYMNSKKSETEFR
;
A
#
# COMPACT_ATOMS: atom_id res chain seq x y z
N ARG A 1 19.69 -6.45 -20.43
CA ARG A 1 18.25 -6.75 -20.66
C ARG A 1 17.37 -6.48 -19.43
N LYS A 2 17.81 -6.75 -18.18
CA LYS A 2 17.03 -6.47 -16.94
C LYS A 2 16.52 -5.02 -16.84
N LEU A 3 17.40 -4.02 -17.02
CA LEU A 3 17.03 -2.59 -16.98
C LEU A 3 15.98 -2.20 -18.04
N TYR A 4 16.11 -2.73 -19.26
CA TYR A 4 15.16 -2.48 -20.35
C TYR A 4 13.75 -2.97 -19.98
N ASN A 5 13.65 -4.11 -19.29
CA ASN A 5 12.35 -4.65 -18.88
C ASN A 5 11.70 -3.78 -17.80
N TRP A 6 12.47 -3.20 -16.88
CA TRP A 6 11.94 -2.28 -15.86
C TRP A 6 11.45 -0.95 -16.46
N LEU A 7 12.13 -0.44 -17.49
CA LEU A 7 11.73 0.78 -18.18
C LEU A 7 10.55 0.58 -19.14
N LYS A 8 10.28 -0.65 -19.57
CA LYS A 8 9.19 -1.00 -20.48
C LYS A 8 7.84 -1.23 -19.76
N VAL A 9 7.81 -1.17 -18.43
CA VAL A 9 6.57 -1.40 -17.66
C VAL A 9 5.65 -0.20 -17.86
N ALA A 10 4.43 -0.45 -18.33
CA ALA A 10 3.40 0.58 -18.42
C ALA A 10 2.96 1.03 -17.02
N PRO A 11 2.49 2.27 -16.84
CA PRO A 11 1.88 2.70 -15.58
C PRO A 11 0.77 1.74 -15.16
N TYR A 12 0.69 1.45 -13.86
CA TYR A 12 -0.35 0.59 -13.31
C TYR A 12 -1.74 1.15 -13.68
N ARG A 13 -2.63 0.27 -14.13
CA ARG A 13 -4.04 0.58 -14.35
C ARG A 13 -4.86 -0.34 -13.46
N PRO A 14 -5.72 0.17 -12.57
CA PRO A 14 -6.63 -0.69 -11.83
C PRO A 14 -7.56 -1.42 -12.80
N ASP A 15 -7.72 -2.72 -12.63
CA ASP A 15 -8.44 -3.63 -13.56
C ASP A 15 -9.95 -3.33 -13.72
N GLN A 16 -10.52 -2.32 -13.04
CA GLN A 16 -11.96 -2.01 -13.06
C GLN A 16 -12.39 -0.89 -14.04
N GLN A 17 -11.62 -0.60 -15.09
CA GLN A 17 -12.06 0.36 -16.15
C GLN A 17 -11.96 -0.20 -17.57
N VAL A 18 -11.99 -1.53 -17.74
CA VAL A 18 -11.90 -2.13 -19.10
C VAL A 18 -13.18 -2.86 -19.52
N GLU A 19 -14.16 -3.06 -18.64
CA GLU A 19 -15.44 -3.63 -19.04
C GLU A 19 -16.59 -2.72 -18.58
N GLU A 20 -17.31 -2.18 -19.57
CA GLU A 20 -18.63 -1.53 -19.48
C GLU A 20 -18.66 -0.05 -19.03
N ASP A 21 -18.45 0.84 -20.01
CA ASP A 21 -19.27 2.04 -20.32
C ASP A 21 -18.40 3.22 -20.77
N GLU A 22 -18.27 3.38 -22.09
CA GLU A 22 -17.69 4.57 -22.74
C GLU A 22 -18.50 5.86 -22.47
N ASP A 23 -19.63 5.79 -21.75
CA ASP A 23 -20.59 6.89 -21.57
C ASP A 23 -20.77 7.40 -20.13
N LEU A 24 -20.06 6.85 -19.13
CA LEU A 24 -20.12 7.30 -17.73
C LEU A 24 -18.74 7.75 -17.23
N MET A 25 -18.16 8.74 -17.92
CA MET A 25 -16.96 9.44 -17.44
C MET A 25 -17.27 10.17 -16.12
N ASP A 26 -17.21 9.45 -15.01
CA ASP A 26 -17.20 10.03 -13.67
C ASP A 26 -15.98 10.95 -13.57
N GLU A 27 -16.23 12.19 -13.14
CA GLU A 27 -15.33 13.36 -13.12
C GLU A 27 -14.03 13.15 -12.30
N ASN A 28 -13.82 11.96 -11.74
CA ASN A 28 -12.65 11.55 -10.99
C ASN A 28 -11.51 10.95 -11.82
N GLN A 29 -11.72 10.54 -13.08
CA GLN A 29 -10.62 10.04 -13.93
C GLN A 29 -9.56 11.11 -14.25
N GLY A 30 -9.90 12.39 -14.14
CA GLY A 30 -8.95 13.50 -14.36
C GLY A 30 -7.93 13.73 -13.25
N LYS A 31 -8.08 13.09 -12.08
CA LYS A 31 -7.24 13.37 -10.88
C LYS A 31 -6.10 12.37 -10.63
N GLY A 32 -5.84 11.46 -11.57
CA GLY A 32 -4.78 10.45 -11.49
C GLY A 32 -5.00 9.38 -10.41
N ILE A 33 -4.08 8.41 -10.33
CA ILE A 33 -4.21 7.23 -9.47
C ILE A 33 -3.60 7.52 -8.10
N ARG A 34 -4.44 7.56 -7.06
CA ARG A 34 -3.99 7.52 -5.65
C ARG A 34 -3.41 6.15 -5.28
N VAL A 35 -2.19 6.13 -4.75
CA VAL A 35 -1.44 4.92 -4.39
C VAL A 35 -1.09 4.94 -2.91
N LEU A 36 -1.37 3.85 -2.18
CA LEU A 36 -0.88 3.65 -0.82
C LEU A 36 0.32 2.71 -0.84
N GLY A 37 1.53 3.23 -0.64
CA GLY A 37 2.74 2.41 -0.48
C GLY A 37 2.91 1.95 0.96
N ILE A 38 3.25 0.69 1.17
CA ILE A 38 3.53 0.06 2.46
C ILE A 38 4.96 -0.47 2.44
N ALA A 39 5.78 0.06 3.34
CA ALA A 39 7.14 -0.39 3.57
C ALA A 39 7.27 -0.98 4.97
N PHE A 40 7.90 -2.14 5.06
CA PHE A 40 8.22 -2.80 6.32
C PHE A 40 9.70 -3.19 6.31
N SER A 41 10.25 -3.39 7.50
CA SER A 41 11.61 -3.94 7.66
C SER A 41 11.52 -5.35 8.22
N SER A 42 12.46 -6.21 7.82
CA SER A 42 12.66 -7.55 8.35
C SER A 42 12.98 -7.62 9.86
N ALA A 43 13.29 -6.48 10.50
CA ALA A 43 13.50 -6.42 11.94
C ALA A 43 12.17 -6.56 12.73
N ARG A 44 12.11 -7.55 13.64
CA ARG A 44 10.89 -7.99 14.38
C ARG A 44 10.20 -6.96 15.27
N ASN A 45 10.78 -5.77 15.43
CA ASN A 45 10.23 -4.66 16.23
C ASN A 45 10.23 -3.34 15.45
N HIS A 46 10.36 -3.39 14.12
CA HIS A 46 10.26 -2.20 13.30
C HIS A 46 8.79 -1.90 12.96
N PRO A 47 8.33 -0.64 13.11
CA PRO A 47 7.02 -0.24 12.60
C PRO A 47 6.95 -0.39 11.09
N VAL A 48 5.76 -0.70 10.60
CA VAL A 48 5.40 -0.58 9.19
C VAL A 48 5.03 0.87 8.93
N PHE A 49 5.51 1.42 7.82
CA PHE A 49 5.18 2.75 7.35
C PHE A 49 4.33 2.65 6.10
N CYS A 50 3.30 3.47 6.03
CA CYS A 50 2.50 3.64 4.84
C CYS A 50 2.59 5.10 4.38
N ALA A 51 2.69 5.32 3.07
CA ALA A 51 2.68 6.64 2.45
C ALA A 51 1.60 6.67 1.37
N LEU A 52 0.74 7.67 1.42
CA LEU A 52 -0.30 7.91 0.43
C LEU A 52 0.20 8.93 -0.59
N LEU A 53 0.11 8.56 -1.85
CA LEU A 53 0.42 9.41 -3.00
C LEU A 53 -0.89 9.82 -3.68
N ASN A 54 -1.00 11.09 -4.07
CA ASN A 54 -2.08 11.55 -4.94
C ASN A 54 -1.80 11.19 -6.41
N GLY A 55 -2.72 11.52 -7.31
CA GLY A 55 -2.53 11.24 -8.74
C GLY A 55 -1.48 12.11 -9.44
N GLU A 56 -0.91 13.10 -8.76
CA GLU A 56 0.22 13.90 -9.22
C GLU A 56 1.57 13.31 -8.76
N GLY A 57 1.54 12.27 -7.92
CA GLY A 57 2.72 11.61 -7.37
C GLY A 57 3.29 12.29 -6.12
N GLU A 58 2.54 13.20 -5.50
CA GLU A 58 2.93 13.86 -4.26
C GLU A 58 2.46 13.06 -3.04
N VAL A 59 3.29 13.03 -1.99
CA VAL A 59 2.93 12.42 -0.72
C VAL A 59 1.95 13.32 0.02
N THR A 60 0.72 12.85 0.21
CA THR A 60 -0.31 13.62 0.92
C THR A 60 -0.41 13.26 2.39
N ASP A 61 -0.22 11.99 2.74
CA ASP A 61 -0.35 11.50 4.11
C ASP A 61 0.58 10.32 4.36
N PHE A 62 0.85 10.06 5.64
CA PHE A 62 1.58 8.88 6.08
C PHE A 62 0.87 8.23 7.27
N LEU A 63 1.10 6.94 7.45
CA LEU A 63 0.59 6.15 8.56
C LEU A 63 1.71 5.29 9.13
N ARG A 64 1.76 5.16 10.46
CA ARG A 64 2.73 4.32 11.16
C ARG A 64 1.99 3.24 11.93
N LEU A 65 2.33 1.98 11.68
CA LEU A 65 1.73 0.80 12.30
C LEU A 65 2.81 -0.01 13.06
N PRO A 66 2.97 0.19 14.38
CA PRO A 66 4.09 -0.38 15.15
C PRO A 66 4.10 -1.91 15.31
N HIS A 67 2.95 -2.55 15.19
CA HIS A 67 2.71 -3.96 15.53
C HIS A 67 2.12 -4.77 14.36
N PHE A 68 2.02 -4.18 13.17
CA PHE A 68 1.42 -4.83 12.00
C PHE A 68 2.20 -6.08 11.53
N THR A 69 3.52 -6.11 11.73
CA THR A 69 4.38 -7.28 11.42
C THR A 69 4.20 -8.45 12.39
N LYS A 70 3.50 -8.28 13.52
CA LYS A 70 3.24 -9.38 14.46
C LYS A 70 2.30 -10.40 13.82
N ARG A 71 2.28 -11.63 14.32
CA ARG A 71 1.34 -12.66 13.82
C ARG A 71 -0.05 -12.41 14.41
N ARG A 72 -1.10 -12.55 13.59
CA ARG A 72 -2.49 -12.44 14.05
C ARG A 72 -2.84 -13.46 15.15
N ASN A 73 -2.25 -14.65 15.04
CA ASN A 73 -2.41 -15.74 16.00
C ASN A 73 -1.18 -15.86 16.92
N ALA A 74 -0.54 -14.74 17.28
CA ALA A 74 0.54 -14.75 18.26
C ALA A 74 0.06 -15.38 19.57
N TRP A 75 0.90 -16.18 20.23
CA TRP A 75 0.56 -16.83 21.50
C TRP A 75 0.27 -15.82 22.61
N ARG A 76 0.92 -14.65 22.55
CA ARG A 76 0.79 -13.58 23.53
C ARG A 76 -0.41 -12.70 23.18
N GLU A 77 -1.40 -12.68 24.07
CA GLU A 77 -2.65 -11.92 23.91
C GLU A 77 -2.41 -10.43 23.64
N GLU A 78 -1.49 -9.82 24.39
CA GLU A 78 -1.08 -8.42 24.22
C GLU A 78 -0.61 -8.09 22.78
N GLU A 79 0.12 -9.00 22.13
CA GLU A 79 0.56 -8.78 20.74
C GLU A 79 -0.59 -8.90 19.74
N ARG A 80 -1.58 -9.76 20.02
CA ARG A 80 -2.77 -9.92 19.17
C ARG A 80 -3.63 -8.67 19.23
N GLU A 81 -3.86 -8.13 20.42
CA GLU A 81 -4.66 -6.93 20.63
C GLU A 81 -4.02 -5.72 19.95
N LYS A 82 -2.71 -5.54 20.14
CA LYS A 82 -1.93 -4.48 19.47
C LYS A 82 -1.97 -4.58 17.95
N LYS A 83 -1.88 -5.80 17.38
CA LYS A 83 -2.06 -5.99 15.93
C LYS A 83 -3.49 -5.69 15.48
N ALA A 84 -4.50 -6.09 16.25
CA ALA A 84 -5.90 -5.77 15.93
C ALA A 84 -6.14 -4.26 15.89
N GLN A 85 -5.51 -3.50 16.79
CA GLN A 85 -5.56 -2.04 16.79
C GLN A 85 -4.92 -1.43 15.52
N ASP A 86 -3.78 -1.96 15.08
CA ASP A 86 -3.15 -1.52 13.83
C ASP A 86 -4.00 -1.85 12.60
N ILE A 87 -4.63 -3.02 12.58
CA ILE A 87 -5.57 -3.41 11.52
C ILE A 87 -6.75 -2.44 11.46
N GLU A 88 -7.34 -2.08 12.60
CA GLU A 88 -8.44 -1.12 12.66
C GLU A 88 -8.01 0.29 12.23
N THR A 89 -6.79 0.68 12.59
CA THR A 89 -6.21 1.95 12.17
C THR A 89 -6.02 1.99 10.64
N LEU A 90 -5.52 0.90 10.04
CA LEU A 90 -5.39 0.78 8.59
C LEU A 90 -6.76 0.82 7.90
N LYS A 91 -7.78 0.15 8.45
CA LYS A 91 -9.16 0.20 7.93
C LYS A 91 -9.69 1.63 7.86
N LYS A 92 -9.58 2.38 8.97
CA LYS A 92 -10.00 3.80 9.03
C LYS A 92 -9.24 4.65 8.02
N PHE A 93 -7.95 4.39 7.83
CA PHE A 93 -7.14 5.11 6.85
C PHE A 93 -7.57 4.83 5.40
N LEU A 94 -7.82 3.56 5.06
CA LEU A 94 -8.33 3.16 3.74
C LEU A 94 -9.71 3.78 3.46
N LEU A 95 -10.61 3.80 4.45
CA LEU A 95 -11.93 4.42 4.34
C LEU A 95 -11.88 5.94 4.16
N SER A 96 -10.98 6.61 4.87
CA SER A 96 -10.83 8.06 4.80
C SER A 96 -10.20 8.53 3.49
N LYS A 97 -9.18 7.80 3.01
CA LYS A 97 -8.34 8.26 1.90
C LYS A 97 -8.68 7.62 0.55
N LYS A 98 -9.36 6.46 0.56
CA LYS A 98 -9.83 5.73 -0.63
C LYS A 98 -8.75 5.62 -1.71
N PRO A 99 -7.60 4.97 -1.44
CA PRO A 99 -6.60 4.72 -2.49
C PRO A 99 -7.16 3.78 -3.56
N HIS A 100 -6.65 3.85 -4.79
CA HIS A 100 -7.08 2.94 -5.86
C HIS A 100 -6.25 1.64 -5.88
N VAL A 101 -5.02 1.71 -5.35
CA VAL A 101 -4.11 0.58 -5.25
C VAL A 101 -3.27 0.70 -4.00
N VAL A 102 -3.00 -0.44 -3.36
CA VAL A 102 -2.06 -0.58 -2.25
C VAL A 102 -0.86 -1.37 -2.74
N THR A 103 0.34 -0.85 -2.55
CA THR A 103 1.59 -1.51 -2.91
C THR A 103 2.35 -1.90 -1.66
N VAL A 104 2.88 -3.11 -1.61
CA VAL A 104 3.73 -3.59 -0.50
C VAL A 104 5.13 -3.81 -1.05
N GLY A 105 6.14 -3.26 -0.39
CA GLY A 105 7.55 -3.45 -0.77
C GLY A 105 8.02 -4.88 -0.49
N GLY A 106 8.59 -5.56 -1.47
CA GLY A 106 9.05 -6.94 -1.36
C GLY A 106 10.45 -7.13 -0.76
N GLU A 107 10.63 -6.84 0.53
CA GLU A 107 11.96 -6.99 1.18
C GLU A 107 12.33 -8.45 1.46
N ASN A 108 11.40 -9.26 1.97
CA ASN A 108 11.65 -10.65 2.34
C ASN A 108 10.38 -11.51 2.17
N ARG A 109 10.44 -12.80 2.54
CA ARG A 109 9.28 -13.71 2.46
C ARG A 109 8.09 -13.27 3.32
N ASP A 110 8.32 -12.51 4.39
CA ASP A 110 7.25 -12.00 5.25
C ASP A 110 6.39 -10.96 4.50
N ALA A 111 6.89 -10.36 3.41
CA ALA A 111 6.10 -9.49 2.53
C ALA A 111 4.83 -10.19 2.02
N GLN A 112 4.90 -11.49 1.73
CA GLN A 112 3.74 -12.26 1.28
C GLN A 112 2.66 -12.34 2.37
N MET A 113 3.07 -12.50 3.63
CA MET A 113 2.14 -12.49 4.76
C MET A 113 1.47 -11.12 4.92
N LEU A 114 2.23 -10.02 4.75
CA LEU A 114 1.66 -8.67 4.80
C LEU A 114 0.68 -8.43 3.64
N VAL A 115 1.01 -8.87 2.42
CA VAL A 115 0.11 -8.77 1.26
C VAL A 115 -1.19 -9.54 1.52
N GLU A 116 -1.12 -10.76 2.06
CA GLU A 116 -2.30 -11.54 2.41
C GLU A 116 -3.15 -10.88 3.51
N ASP A 117 -2.51 -10.31 4.54
CA ASP A 117 -3.19 -9.56 5.60
C ASP A 117 -3.89 -8.32 5.03
N VAL A 118 -3.24 -7.55 4.15
CA VAL A 118 -3.83 -6.37 3.50
C VAL A 118 -4.96 -6.75 2.55
N LYS A 119 -4.79 -7.80 1.73
CA LYS A 119 -5.84 -8.32 0.85
C LYS A 119 -7.09 -8.72 1.63
N ARG A 120 -6.91 -9.35 2.79
CA ARG A 120 -8.03 -9.69 3.68
C ARG A 120 -8.74 -8.45 4.20
N ILE A 121 -7.99 -7.45 4.64
CA ILE A 121 -8.55 -6.19 5.15
C ILE A 121 -9.34 -5.47 4.06
N VAL A 122 -8.78 -5.37 2.85
CA VAL A 122 -9.47 -4.79 1.68
C VAL A 122 -10.75 -5.56 1.38
N HIS A 123 -10.69 -6.89 1.33
CA HIS A 123 -11.84 -7.73 1.05
C HIS A 123 -12.97 -7.57 2.09
N GLU A 124 -12.63 -7.45 3.38
CA GLU A 124 -13.59 -7.17 4.44
C GLU A 124 -14.28 -5.80 4.26
N LEU A 125 -13.55 -4.79 3.76
CA LEU A 125 -14.10 -3.46 3.49
C LEU A 125 -14.96 -3.41 2.21
N GLU A 126 -14.58 -4.18 1.18
CA GLU A 126 -15.36 -4.35 -0.06
C GLU A 126 -16.72 -5.00 0.23
N GLN A 127 -16.75 -6.09 1.02
CA GLN A 127 -17.99 -6.78 1.40
C GLN A 127 -18.93 -5.89 2.23
N GLY A 128 -18.39 -4.94 2.99
CA GLY A 128 -19.17 -3.93 3.71
C GLY A 128 -19.80 -2.85 2.83
N GLN A 129 -19.62 -2.90 1.50
CA GLN A 129 -19.99 -1.85 0.52
C GLN A 129 -19.37 -0.47 0.83
N GLN A 130 -18.24 -0.43 1.53
CA GLN A 130 -17.64 0.84 1.95
C GLN A 130 -16.60 1.39 0.96
N LEU A 131 -16.12 0.58 0.02
CA LEU A 131 -15.05 0.93 -0.93
C LEU A 131 -15.27 0.31 -2.31
N SER A 132 -14.80 1.01 -3.35
CA SER A 132 -14.53 0.42 -4.68
C SER A 132 -13.40 -0.60 -4.59
N SER A 133 -13.24 -1.48 -5.58
CA SER A 133 -12.20 -2.50 -5.47
C SER A 133 -10.80 -1.89 -5.45
N ILE A 134 -9.99 -2.32 -4.49
CA ILE A 134 -8.62 -1.82 -4.29
C ILE A 134 -7.64 -2.94 -4.63
N GLY A 135 -6.82 -2.74 -5.66
CA GLY A 135 -5.75 -3.69 -5.99
C GLY A 135 -4.69 -3.74 -4.89
N VAL A 136 -4.16 -4.91 -4.58
CA VAL A 136 -3.04 -5.09 -3.62
C VAL A 136 -1.89 -5.80 -4.31
N GLU A 137 -0.83 -5.06 -4.57
CA GLU A 137 0.31 -5.50 -5.38
C GLU A 137 1.61 -5.57 -4.59
N LEU A 138 2.42 -6.59 -4.88
CA LEU A 138 3.78 -6.73 -4.35
C LEU A 138 4.75 -6.07 -5.34
N VAL A 139 5.54 -5.11 -4.88
CA VAL A 139 6.43 -4.31 -5.73
C VAL A 139 7.89 -4.49 -5.31
N ASP A 140 8.77 -4.59 -6.30
CA ASP A 140 10.22 -4.60 -6.11
C ASP A 140 10.70 -3.27 -5.51
N ASN A 141 11.41 -3.33 -4.39
CA ASN A 141 11.86 -2.17 -3.63
C ASN A 141 13.36 -1.86 -3.84
N GLU A 142 14.08 -2.50 -4.77
CA GLU A 142 15.51 -2.24 -5.03
C GLU A 142 15.79 -0.73 -5.28
N LEU A 143 14.98 -0.07 -6.12
CA LEU A 143 15.13 1.37 -6.40
C LEU A 143 14.76 2.23 -5.19
N ALA A 144 13.74 1.83 -4.42
CA ALA A 144 13.33 2.56 -3.23
C ALA A 144 14.44 2.55 -2.16
N MET A 145 15.14 1.42 -2.00
CA MET A 145 16.29 1.28 -1.10
C MET A 145 17.48 2.15 -1.52
N LEU A 146 17.70 2.34 -2.82
CA LEU A 146 18.73 3.26 -3.32
C LEU A 146 18.31 4.71 -3.10
N TYR A 147 17.07 5.04 -3.43
CA TYR A 147 16.54 6.39 -3.32
C TYR A 147 16.55 6.87 -1.86
N MET A 148 16.10 6.06 -0.91
CA MET A 148 16.05 6.44 0.51
C MET A 148 17.42 6.81 1.09
N ASN A 149 18.50 6.22 0.58
CA ASN A 149 19.88 6.47 1.01
C ASN A 149 20.60 7.53 0.15
N SER A 150 19.89 8.21 -0.74
CA SER A 150 20.47 9.19 -1.65
C SER A 150 20.42 10.61 -1.07
N LYS A 151 21.34 11.47 -1.50
CA LYS A 151 21.26 12.92 -1.18
C LYS A 151 19.99 13.58 -1.74
N LYS A 152 19.40 12.97 -2.77
CA LYS A 152 18.17 13.46 -3.40
C LYS A 152 16.99 13.34 -2.44
N SER A 153 16.80 12.17 -1.82
CA SER A 153 15.74 11.98 -0.81
C SER A 153 15.94 12.90 0.40
N GLU A 154 17.18 13.09 0.86
CA GLU A 154 17.50 14.03 1.96
C GLU A 154 17.13 15.48 1.63
N THR A 155 17.14 15.86 0.35
CA THR A 155 16.77 17.21 -0.09
C THR A 155 15.26 17.33 -0.30
N GLU A 156 14.61 16.28 -0.81
CA GLU A 156 13.17 16.26 -1.12
C GLU A 156 12.28 16.11 0.13
N PHE A 157 12.80 15.52 1.21
CA PHE A 157 12.04 15.24 2.44
C PHE A 157 12.71 15.77 3.72
N ARG A 158 13.42 16.90 3.63
CA ARG A 158 14.14 17.51 4.75
C ARG A 158 13.26 18.28 5.74
#